data_AF-A0A3D1IHY6-F1
#
_entry.id   AF-A0A3D1IHY6-F1
#
_cell.length_a   1.000
_cell.length_b   1.000
_cell.length_c   1.000
_cell.angle_alpha   90.00
_cell.angle_beta   90.00
_cell.angle_gamma   90.00
#
_symmetry.space_group_name_H-M   'P 1'
#
loop_
_entity.id
_entity.type
_entity.pdbx_description
1 polymer ?
#
loop_
_entity_poly.entity_id
_entity_poly.type
_entity_poly.pdbx_seq_one_letter_code
_entity_poly.pdbx_strand_id
1 'polypeptide(L)'
;YTMDGSALQGTMTGGALPVALGVRIDVDADDGAVSDLVIEAVGAAPANGLQRERHTSRFTLTVNGEPLSLDRATPLPDAAAPDPDRLFSCVESAAGPDRGHVRRLEAVTPVASGAGSSFRAEQRRELHVRAICRQRPDGVKEIEQQLHRPLGSTFQFLSDEGQARGGSGTAPDAASYMAAGVAFCFMTQLGRFATITKHNLPGYRVVQDTHFRPGEGGRAGTAGDVTTHVFLDTPDGADFARHCLDMGEQTCFLHALYRTPLEPIVTITRVCDAT
;
A
#
# COMPACT_ATOMS: atom_id res chain seq x y z
N TYR A 1 -1.11 6.88 -9.57
CA TYR A 1 -1.70 7.67 -8.47
C TYR A 1 -1.58 9.16 -8.76
N THR A 2 -2.35 10.01 -8.10
CA THR A 2 -2.32 11.48 -8.27
C THR A 2 -2.29 12.19 -6.93
N MET A 3 -1.73 13.40 -6.90
CA MET A 3 -1.76 14.30 -5.75
C MET A 3 -2.00 15.72 -6.24
N ASP A 4 -3.04 16.36 -5.73
CA ASP A 4 -3.47 17.69 -6.14
C ASP A 4 -3.92 18.52 -4.92
N GLY A 5 -3.66 19.82 -4.92
CA GLY A 5 -4.10 20.77 -3.89
C GLY A 5 -2.99 21.25 -2.94
N SER A 6 -3.39 21.86 -1.82
CA SER A 6 -2.48 22.49 -0.85
C SER A 6 -2.60 21.88 0.54
N ALA A 7 -1.48 21.45 1.10
CA ALA A 7 -1.42 20.94 2.48
C ALA A 7 -1.72 22.06 3.48
N LEU A 8 -1.23 23.29 3.24
CA LEU A 8 -1.43 24.43 4.13
C LEU A 8 -2.88 24.92 4.16
N GLN A 9 -3.62 24.72 3.07
CA GLN A 9 -5.05 25.06 2.99
C GLN A 9 -5.96 23.86 3.34
N GLY A 10 -5.39 22.69 3.65
CA GLY A 10 -6.15 21.47 3.91
C GLY A 10 -6.86 20.87 2.68
N THR A 11 -6.56 21.34 1.47
CA THR A 11 -7.22 20.91 0.22
C THR A 11 -6.50 19.78 -0.49
N MET A 12 -5.25 19.48 -0.11
CA MET A 12 -4.44 18.46 -0.78
C MET A 12 -5.08 17.07 -0.66
N THR A 13 -5.29 16.40 -1.78
CA THR A 13 -5.96 15.10 -1.85
C THR A 13 -5.12 14.11 -2.65
N GLY A 14 -5.03 12.88 -2.15
CA GLY A 14 -4.48 11.74 -2.88
C GLY A 14 -5.55 11.08 -3.75
N GLY A 15 -5.17 10.65 -4.96
CA GLY A 15 -6.01 9.93 -5.90
C GLY A 15 -5.37 8.63 -6.38
N ALA A 16 -6.21 7.68 -6.75
CA ALA A 16 -5.82 6.43 -7.41
C ALA A 16 -6.29 6.44 -8.86
N LEU A 17 -5.57 5.70 -9.71
CA LEU A 17 -5.87 5.51 -11.13
C LEU A 17 -5.98 4.01 -11.40
N PRO A 18 -6.74 3.59 -12.44
CA PRO A 18 -6.82 2.19 -12.84
C PRO A 18 -5.44 1.53 -12.98
N VAL A 19 -5.31 0.31 -12.47
CA VAL A 19 -4.10 -0.50 -12.66
C VAL A 19 -4.11 -1.05 -14.08
N ALA A 20 -3.03 -0.82 -14.82
CA ALA A 20 -2.77 -1.53 -16.07
C ALA A 20 -2.01 -2.83 -15.77
N LEU A 21 -2.70 -3.97 -15.89
CA LEU A 21 -2.16 -5.30 -15.64
C LEU A 21 -1.83 -6.00 -16.97
N GLY A 22 -0.53 -6.11 -17.27
CA GLY A 22 -0.03 -6.92 -18.36
C GLY A 22 0.30 -8.33 -17.90
N VAL A 23 -0.35 -9.34 -18.47
CA VAL A 23 -0.07 -10.77 -18.22
C VAL A 23 0.68 -11.34 -19.40
N ARG A 24 1.90 -11.81 -19.15
CA ARG A 24 2.71 -12.53 -20.12
C ARG A 24 2.75 -14.00 -19.73
N ILE A 25 2.21 -14.87 -20.58
CA ILE A 25 2.06 -16.28 -20.27
C ILE A 25 2.53 -17.14 -21.45
N ASP A 26 3.27 -18.17 -21.12
CA ASP A 26 3.68 -19.25 -22.02
C ASP A 26 2.94 -20.51 -21.57
N VAL A 27 2.01 -20.98 -22.40
CA VAL A 27 1.18 -22.15 -22.12
C VAL A 27 0.62 -22.70 -23.43
N ASP A 28 0.61 -24.03 -23.54
CA ASP A 28 0.00 -24.76 -24.65
C ASP A 28 -1.51 -24.96 -24.39
N ALA A 29 -2.27 -23.88 -24.59
CA ALA A 29 -3.73 -23.83 -24.48
C ALA A 29 -4.27 -22.81 -25.49
N ASP A 30 -5.54 -22.91 -25.88
CA ASP A 30 -6.15 -21.92 -26.79
C ASP A 30 -6.36 -20.55 -26.13
N ASP A 31 -6.53 -19.50 -26.95
CA ASP A 31 -6.64 -18.12 -26.45
C ASP A 31 -7.89 -17.87 -25.61
N GLY A 32 -8.98 -18.60 -25.86
CA GLY A 32 -10.20 -18.51 -25.04
C GLY A 32 -9.94 -19.03 -23.63
N ALA A 33 -9.37 -20.24 -23.53
CA ALA A 33 -9.02 -20.85 -22.25
C ALA A 33 -8.03 -19.98 -21.44
N VAL A 34 -7.03 -19.37 -22.08
CA VAL A 34 -6.10 -18.46 -21.40
C VAL A 34 -6.77 -17.18 -20.96
N SER A 35 -7.64 -16.59 -21.79
CA SER A 35 -8.40 -15.41 -21.42
C SER A 35 -9.27 -15.69 -20.21
N ASP A 36 -10.03 -16.78 -20.21
CA ASP A 36 -10.91 -17.16 -19.11
C ASP A 36 -10.13 -17.39 -17.82
N LEU A 37 -9.00 -18.11 -17.89
CA LEU A 37 -8.11 -18.33 -16.74
C LEU A 37 -7.61 -17.02 -16.14
N VAL A 38 -7.13 -16.09 -16.97
CA VAL A 38 -6.60 -14.80 -16.49
C VAL A 38 -7.71 -13.96 -15.87
N ILE A 39 -8.86 -13.87 -16.53
CA ILE A 39 -9.99 -13.08 -16.02
C ILE A 39 -10.53 -13.68 -14.71
N GLU A 40 -10.64 -15.00 -14.61
CA GLU A 40 -11.03 -15.68 -13.37
C GLU A 40 -10.01 -15.41 -12.25
N ALA A 41 -8.71 -15.56 -12.53
CA ALA A 41 -7.65 -15.31 -11.55
C ALA A 41 -7.64 -13.85 -11.06
N VAL A 42 -7.82 -12.88 -11.98
CA VAL A 42 -7.95 -11.46 -11.62
C VAL A 42 -9.22 -11.23 -10.81
N GLY A 43 -10.35 -11.82 -11.21
CA GLY A 43 -11.62 -11.74 -10.50
C GLY A 43 -11.54 -12.26 -9.07
N ALA A 44 -10.87 -13.40 -8.87
CA ALA A 44 -10.69 -14.05 -7.59
C ALA A 44 -9.67 -13.34 -6.67
N ALA A 45 -8.82 -12.46 -7.19
CA ALA A 45 -7.83 -11.76 -6.39
C ALA A 45 -8.50 -10.76 -5.41
N PRO A 46 -8.16 -10.77 -4.10
CA PRO A 46 -8.67 -9.78 -3.15
C PRO A 46 -8.36 -8.34 -3.57
N ALA A 47 -7.23 -8.12 -4.23
CA ALA A 47 -6.82 -6.83 -4.77
C ALA A 47 -7.77 -6.29 -5.86
N ASN A 48 -8.46 -7.18 -6.60
CA ASN A 48 -9.50 -6.76 -7.54
C ASN A 48 -10.78 -6.37 -6.79
N GLY A 49 -11.21 -7.17 -5.81
CA GLY A 49 -12.33 -6.80 -4.93
C GLY A 49 -12.14 -5.43 -4.28
N LEU A 50 -10.94 -5.20 -3.74
CA LEU A 50 -10.52 -3.91 -3.17
C LEU A 50 -10.71 -2.73 -4.14
N GLN A 51 -10.36 -2.92 -5.41
CA GLN A 51 -10.44 -1.87 -6.43
C GLN A 51 -11.87 -1.65 -6.90
N ARG A 52 -12.70 -2.70 -6.95
CA ARG A 52 -14.07 -2.62 -7.50
C ARG A 52 -15.04 -1.93 -6.55
N GLU A 53 -14.80 -2.03 -5.25
CA GLU A 53 -15.69 -1.52 -4.21
C GLU A 53 -15.19 -0.18 -3.63
N ARG A 54 -16.07 0.50 -2.89
CA ARG A 54 -15.71 1.67 -2.09
C ARG A 54 -15.63 1.24 -0.63
N HIS A 55 -14.43 1.32 -0.06
CA HIS A 55 -14.17 1.01 1.35
C HIS A 55 -14.04 2.27 2.19
N THR A 56 -14.34 2.14 3.49
CA THR A 56 -14.21 3.22 4.46
C THR A 56 -13.02 2.97 5.36
N SER A 57 -12.07 3.91 5.39
CA SER A 57 -10.96 3.89 6.35
C SER A 57 -11.47 4.35 7.73
N ARG A 58 -11.25 3.54 8.76
CA ARG A 58 -11.75 3.79 10.13
C ARG A 58 -10.60 3.93 11.12
N PHE A 59 -10.75 4.84 12.08
CA PHE A 59 -9.64 5.23 12.95
C PHE A 59 -10.00 5.29 14.43
N THR A 60 -9.00 5.01 15.27
CA THR A 60 -8.92 5.59 16.63
C THR A 60 -7.71 6.53 16.68
N LEU A 61 -7.70 7.49 17.59
CA LEU A 61 -6.59 8.42 17.79
C LEU A 61 -6.23 8.48 19.28
N THR A 62 -4.98 8.21 19.60
CA THR A 62 -4.38 8.39 20.93
C THR A 62 -3.22 9.38 20.80
N VAL A 63 -3.18 10.39 21.66
CA VAL A 63 -2.16 11.44 21.60
C VAL A 63 -1.48 11.59 22.96
N ASN A 64 -0.16 11.43 23.00
CA ASN A 64 0.62 11.47 24.24
C ASN A 64 0.04 10.55 25.35
N GLY A 65 -0.47 9.39 24.95
CA GLY A 65 -1.10 8.40 25.85
C GLY A 65 -2.60 8.59 26.11
N GLU A 66 -3.20 9.70 25.68
CA GLU A 66 -4.62 10.00 25.94
C GLU A 66 -5.49 9.80 24.68
N PRO A 67 -6.57 9.00 24.74
CA PRO A 67 -7.52 8.85 23.63
C PRO A 67 -8.20 10.18 23.29
N LEU A 68 -8.31 10.50 22.00
CA LEU A 68 -8.99 11.68 21.49
C LEU A 68 -10.16 11.32 20.57
N SER A 69 -11.20 12.16 20.60
CA SER A 69 -12.24 12.16 19.58
C SER A 69 -11.67 12.62 18.24
N LEU A 70 -12.19 12.06 17.14
CA LEU A 70 -11.84 12.47 15.78
C LEU A 70 -12.60 13.74 15.37
N ASP A 71 -12.15 14.37 14.28
CA ASP A 71 -12.85 15.47 13.61
C ASP A 71 -13.51 14.99 12.32
N ARG A 72 -12.77 14.88 11.20
CA ARG A 72 -13.33 14.47 9.91
C ARG A 72 -13.23 12.98 9.63
N ALA A 73 -12.16 12.33 10.09
CA ALA A 73 -11.97 10.90 9.86
C ALA A 73 -13.08 10.05 10.50
N THR A 74 -13.37 8.91 9.88
CA THR A 74 -14.45 8.03 10.35
C THR A 74 -13.99 7.27 11.60
N PRO A 75 -14.74 7.31 12.72
CA PRO A 75 -14.37 6.58 13.92
C PRO A 75 -14.48 5.07 13.73
N LEU A 76 -13.52 4.36 14.30
CA LEU A 76 -13.59 2.93 14.55
C LEU A 76 -14.42 2.72 15.83
N PRO A 77 -15.46 1.85 15.82
CA PRO A 77 -16.31 1.64 16.99
C PRO A 77 -15.60 0.95 18.17
N ASP A 78 -14.57 0.17 17.87
CA ASP A 78 -13.84 -0.61 18.87
C ASP A 78 -12.90 0.25 19.70
N ALA A 79 -12.56 -0.25 20.90
CA ALA A 79 -11.56 0.39 21.74
C ALA A 79 -10.20 0.47 21.02
N ALA A 80 -9.41 1.50 21.35
CA ALA A 80 -8.05 1.59 20.84
C ALA A 80 -7.25 0.34 21.23
N ALA A 81 -6.53 -0.24 20.26
CA ALA A 81 -5.53 -1.26 20.54
C ALA A 81 -4.47 -0.72 21.52
N PRO A 82 -3.73 -1.59 22.22
CA PRO A 82 -2.56 -1.16 22.97
C PRO A 82 -1.52 -0.48 22.07
N ASP A 83 -0.85 0.56 22.57
CA ASP A 83 0.23 1.22 21.84
C ASP A 83 1.36 0.20 21.54
N PRO A 84 1.74 0.00 20.26
CA PRO A 84 2.75 -0.98 19.88
C PRO A 84 4.18 -0.58 20.26
N ASP A 85 4.44 0.60 20.84
CA ASP A 85 5.79 1.09 21.19
C ASP A 85 6.66 0.04 21.90
N ARG A 86 6.08 -0.64 22.91
CA ARG A 86 6.79 -1.68 23.67
C ARG A 86 7.06 -2.94 22.87
N LEU A 87 6.28 -3.24 21.83
CA LEU A 87 6.50 -4.44 21.03
C LEU A 87 7.87 -4.41 20.35
N PHE A 88 8.31 -3.24 19.86
CA PHE A 88 9.61 -3.11 19.20
C PHE A 88 10.79 -3.30 20.15
N SER A 89 10.63 -3.02 21.46
CA SER A 89 11.67 -3.27 22.46
C SER A 89 11.94 -4.75 22.73
N CYS A 90 11.01 -5.62 22.33
CA CYS A 90 11.10 -7.08 22.52
C CYS A 90 11.37 -7.85 21.21
N VAL A 91 11.52 -7.16 20.07
CA VAL A 91 11.80 -7.80 18.78
C VAL A 91 13.30 -8.00 18.63
N GLU A 92 13.72 -9.26 18.55
CA GLU A 92 15.08 -9.63 18.20
C GLU A 92 15.17 -9.99 16.70
N SER A 93 16.27 -9.61 16.06
CA SER A 93 16.55 -10.05 14.70
C SER A 93 16.71 -11.56 14.70
N ALA A 94 16.05 -12.25 13.76
CA ALA A 94 16.24 -13.68 13.59
C ALA A 94 17.72 -14.00 13.32
N ALA A 95 18.23 -15.06 13.95
CA ALA A 95 19.59 -15.53 13.68
C ALA A 95 19.70 -16.03 12.23
N GLY A 96 20.81 -15.68 11.57
CA GLY A 96 21.11 -16.11 10.19
C GLY A 96 21.32 -14.94 9.22
N PRO A 97 21.66 -15.24 7.96
CA PRO A 97 21.82 -14.22 6.94
C PRO A 97 20.47 -13.59 6.57
N ASP A 98 20.51 -12.32 6.16
CA ASP A 98 19.36 -11.66 5.55
C ASP A 98 18.89 -12.48 4.34
N ARG A 99 17.61 -12.86 4.36
CA ARG A 99 16.96 -13.63 3.30
C ARG A 99 16.65 -12.78 2.07
N GLY A 100 16.85 -11.46 2.14
CA GLY A 100 16.69 -10.56 1.03
C GLY A 100 15.24 -10.42 0.59
N HIS A 101 14.28 -10.57 1.51
CA HIS A 101 12.85 -10.45 1.21
C HIS A 101 12.48 -9.10 0.62
N VAL A 102 13.18 -8.04 1.03
CA VAL A 102 13.08 -6.70 0.45
C VAL A 102 14.48 -6.14 0.27
N ARG A 103 14.83 -5.77 -0.96
CA ARG A 103 16.13 -5.20 -1.28
C ARG A 103 15.96 -3.93 -2.08
N ARG A 104 16.69 -2.88 -1.71
CA ARG A 104 16.83 -1.71 -2.57
C ARG A 104 17.77 -2.07 -3.72
N LEU A 105 17.32 -1.85 -4.96
CA LEU A 105 18.16 -2.01 -6.14
C LEU A 105 18.91 -0.71 -6.44
N GLU A 106 20.02 -0.80 -7.15
CA GLU A 106 20.72 0.37 -7.66
C GLU A 106 19.80 1.21 -8.54
N ALA A 107 19.93 2.53 -8.45
CA ALA A 107 19.07 3.44 -9.19
C ALA A 107 19.29 3.23 -10.70
N VAL A 108 18.21 2.99 -11.44
CA VAL A 108 18.18 3.28 -12.87
C VAL A 108 18.50 4.77 -12.98
N THR A 109 19.61 5.10 -13.63
CA THR A 109 20.30 6.40 -13.67
C THR A 109 19.46 7.60 -13.18
N PRO A 110 19.88 8.30 -12.10
CA PRO A 110 19.09 9.41 -11.57
C PRO A 110 19.09 10.56 -12.59
N VAL A 111 17.96 10.79 -13.26
CA VAL A 111 17.74 12.06 -13.97
C VAL A 111 17.34 13.08 -12.91
N ALA A 112 17.98 14.26 -12.92
CA ALA A 112 17.96 15.29 -11.87
C ALA A 112 16.59 15.88 -11.47
N SER A 113 15.45 15.31 -11.86
CA SER A 113 14.15 15.88 -11.58
C SER A 113 13.58 15.43 -10.23
N GLY A 114 13.57 16.35 -9.25
CA GLY A 114 12.52 16.37 -8.22
C GLY A 114 12.89 16.01 -6.78
N ALA A 115 14.17 15.93 -6.42
CA ALA A 115 14.58 15.83 -5.02
C ALA A 115 13.90 16.95 -4.19
N GLY A 116 13.14 16.59 -3.17
CA GLY A 116 12.42 17.52 -2.29
C GLY A 116 11.06 18.03 -2.80
N SER A 117 10.66 17.74 -4.05
CA SER A 117 9.37 18.21 -4.60
C SER A 117 8.15 17.70 -3.81
N SER A 118 8.25 16.55 -3.14
CA SER A 118 7.23 15.97 -2.27
C SER A 118 6.93 16.76 -1.01
N PHE A 119 7.78 17.72 -0.63
CA PHE A 119 7.59 18.55 0.57
C PHE A 119 7.10 19.96 0.25
N ARG A 120 6.73 20.25 -1.01
CA ARG A 120 6.08 21.51 -1.34
C ARG A 120 4.66 21.52 -0.79
N ALA A 121 4.26 22.69 -0.26
CA ALA A 121 2.92 22.92 0.26
C ALA A 121 1.83 22.69 -0.77
N GLU A 122 2.08 23.07 -2.02
CA GLU A 122 1.20 22.81 -3.16
C GLU A 122 1.75 21.65 -4.00
N GLN A 123 0.84 20.79 -4.43
CA GLN A 123 1.15 19.64 -5.28
C GLN A 123 0.18 19.62 -6.45
N ARG A 124 0.71 19.28 -7.62
CA ARG A 124 -0.06 18.85 -8.80
C ARG A 124 0.79 17.87 -9.58
N ARG A 125 0.62 16.59 -9.29
CA ARG A 125 1.50 15.56 -9.85
C ARG A 125 0.81 14.21 -10.00
N GLU A 126 1.32 13.46 -10.95
CA GLU A 126 1.04 12.04 -11.12
C GLU A 126 2.24 11.23 -10.63
N LEU A 127 1.96 10.16 -9.89
CA LEU A 127 2.91 9.14 -9.51
C LEU A 127 2.72 7.91 -10.39
N HIS A 128 3.70 7.66 -11.26
CA HIS A 128 3.75 6.47 -12.10
C HIS A 128 4.61 5.42 -11.41
N VAL A 129 3.93 4.47 -10.77
CA VAL A 129 4.51 3.27 -10.16
C VAL A 129 4.35 2.13 -11.15
N ARG A 130 5.40 1.34 -11.35
CA ARG A 130 5.38 0.11 -12.12
C ARG A 130 5.88 -1.04 -11.27
N ALA A 131 5.29 -2.22 -11.44
CA ALA A 131 5.80 -3.45 -10.87
C ALA A 131 5.96 -4.51 -11.96
N ILE A 132 7.02 -5.31 -11.88
CA ILE A 132 7.24 -6.48 -12.74
C ILE A 132 7.33 -7.68 -11.81
N CYS A 133 6.38 -8.60 -11.92
CA CYS A 133 6.37 -9.83 -11.15
C CYS A 133 6.78 -11.00 -12.05
N ARG A 134 7.73 -11.82 -11.59
CA ARG A 134 8.13 -13.08 -12.24
C ARG A 134 8.05 -14.21 -11.23
N GLN A 135 7.50 -15.34 -11.64
CA GLN A 135 7.58 -16.56 -10.83
C GLN A 135 8.92 -17.25 -11.11
N ARG A 136 9.66 -17.53 -10.03
CA ARG A 136 10.90 -18.31 -10.07
C ARG A 136 10.59 -19.81 -10.17
N PRO A 137 11.58 -20.65 -10.57
CA PRO A 137 11.40 -22.10 -10.64
C PRO A 137 11.00 -22.76 -9.31
N ASP A 138 11.34 -22.15 -8.18
CA ASP A 138 10.96 -22.61 -6.83
C ASP A 138 9.56 -22.14 -6.40
N GLY A 139 8.80 -21.49 -7.28
CA GLY A 139 7.43 -21.03 -7.03
C GLY A 139 7.34 -19.63 -6.41
N VAL A 140 8.43 -19.13 -5.82
CA VAL A 140 8.51 -17.79 -5.21
C VAL A 140 8.39 -16.71 -6.28
N LYS A 141 7.66 -15.64 -5.98
CA LYS A 141 7.47 -14.50 -6.86
C LYS A 141 8.55 -13.47 -6.56
N GLU A 142 9.31 -13.10 -7.58
CA GLU A 142 10.22 -11.97 -7.54
C GLU A 142 9.53 -10.75 -8.16
N ILE A 143 9.41 -9.67 -7.39
CA ILE A 143 8.69 -8.46 -7.77
C ILE A 143 9.67 -7.28 -7.78
N GLU A 144 9.88 -6.68 -8.94
CA GLU A 144 10.63 -5.45 -9.08
C GLU A 144 9.66 -4.26 -9.15
N GLN A 145 9.69 -3.39 -8.14
CA GLN A 145 8.90 -2.16 -8.08
C GLN A 145 9.77 -0.96 -8.47
N GLN A 146 9.26 -0.14 -9.39
CA GLN A 146 9.90 1.07 -9.92
C GLN A 146 8.97 2.27 -9.73
N LEU A 147 9.52 3.41 -9.31
CA LEU A 147 8.83 4.70 -9.37
C LEU A 147 9.41 5.52 -10.53
N HIS A 148 8.69 5.56 -11.65
CA HIS A 148 9.14 6.20 -12.89
C HIS A 148 8.92 7.71 -12.91
N ARG A 149 7.84 8.19 -12.29
CA ARG A 149 7.50 9.61 -12.25
C ARG A 149 6.90 9.94 -10.89
N PRO A 150 7.48 10.89 -10.14
CA PRO A 150 8.87 11.35 -10.28
C PRO A 150 9.83 10.16 -10.16
N LEU A 151 11.06 10.25 -10.68
CA LEU A 151 12.03 9.17 -10.50
C LEU A 151 12.30 8.95 -9.01
N GLY A 152 12.20 7.70 -8.58
CA GLY A 152 12.43 7.29 -7.20
C GLY A 152 13.24 6.01 -7.08
N SER A 153 13.28 5.47 -5.87
CA SER A 153 13.96 4.21 -5.60
C SER A 153 13.26 3.03 -6.29
N THR A 154 14.09 2.06 -6.69
CA THR A 154 13.65 0.73 -7.13
C THR A 154 13.87 -0.26 -6.01
N PHE A 155 12.91 -1.16 -5.82
CA PHE A 155 12.99 -2.23 -4.82
C PHE A 155 12.66 -3.58 -5.45
N GLN A 156 13.34 -4.62 -4.99
CA GLN A 156 12.98 -6.00 -5.21
C GLN A 156 12.27 -6.53 -3.96
N PHE A 157 11.19 -7.28 -4.17
CA PHE A 157 10.48 -8.03 -3.15
C PHE A 157 10.43 -9.51 -3.52
N LEU A 158 10.53 -10.39 -2.53
CA LEU A 158 10.17 -11.79 -2.68
C LEU A 158 8.81 -12.01 -2.04
N SER A 159 7.90 -12.69 -2.73
CA SER A 159 6.58 -13.02 -2.21
C SER A 159 6.25 -14.50 -2.43
N ASP A 160 5.70 -15.14 -1.40
CA ASP A 160 5.34 -16.54 -1.43
C ASP A 160 4.10 -16.78 -0.58
N GLU A 161 3.18 -17.58 -1.09
CA GLU A 161 1.95 -17.89 -0.37
C GLU A 161 2.19 -18.99 0.66
N GLY A 162 1.32 -19.10 1.67
CA GLY A 162 1.37 -20.22 2.60
C GLY A 162 1.01 -21.56 1.93
N GLN A 163 1.35 -22.68 2.59
CA GLN A 163 1.06 -24.03 2.09
C GLN A 163 -0.44 -24.24 1.75
N ALA A 164 -1.34 -23.67 2.55
CA ALA A 164 -2.78 -23.71 2.33
C ALA A 164 -3.23 -23.05 1.00
N ARG A 165 -2.36 -22.25 0.38
CA ARG A 165 -2.58 -21.53 -0.87
C ARG A 165 -1.57 -21.93 -1.96
N GLY A 166 -0.90 -23.08 -1.78
CA GLY A 166 -0.03 -23.69 -2.79
C GLY A 166 1.39 -23.12 -2.87
N GLY A 167 1.80 -22.27 -1.92
CA GLY A 167 3.18 -21.81 -1.80
C GLY A 167 3.97 -22.53 -0.70
N SER A 168 5.21 -22.12 -0.49
CA SER A 168 6.09 -22.72 0.52
C SER A 168 6.17 -21.92 1.82
N GLY A 169 5.56 -20.74 1.88
CA GLY A 169 5.60 -19.82 3.01
C GLY A 169 7.01 -19.28 3.31
N THR A 170 7.89 -19.21 2.31
CA THR A 170 9.30 -18.83 2.50
C THR A 170 9.56 -17.32 2.42
N ALA A 171 8.56 -16.54 2.02
CA ALA A 171 8.56 -15.08 1.97
C ALA A 171 7.16 -14.57 2.34
N PRO A 172 6.98 -13.26 2.64
CA PRO A 172 5.65 -12.70 2.90
C PRO A 172 4.70 -12.86 1.70
N ASP A 173 3.43 -13.16 1.97
CA ASP A 173 2.42 -13.25 0.92
C ASP A 173 2.03 -11.86 0.36
N ALA A 174 1.29 -11.85 -0.74
CA ALA A 174 0.87 -10.60 -1.39
C ALA A 174 -0.01 -9.75 -0.47
N ALA A 175 -0.88 -10.38 0.33
CA ALA A 175 -1.78 -9.71 1.27
C ALA A 175 -1.03 -8.96 2.37
N SER A 176 0.05 -9.56 2.89
CA SER A 176 0.94 -8.96 3.89
C SER A 176 1.62 -7.71 3.35
N TYR A 177 2.08 -7.74 2.09
CA TYR A 177 2.65 -6.55 1.47
C TYR A 177 1.61 -5.46 1.19
N MET A 178 0.38 -5.81 0.81
CA MET A 178 -0.70 -4.84 0.67
C MET A 178 -1.03 -4.15 2.00
N ALA A 179 -1.15 -4.94 3.09
CA ALA A 179 -1.40 -4.44 4.43
C ALA A 179 -0.26 -3.52 4.92
N ALA A 180 0.99 -3.95 4.81
CA ALA A 180 2.14 -3.11 5.15
C ALA A 180 2.19 -1.83 4.29
N GLY A 181 1.85 -1.95 3.00
CA GLY A 181 1.83 -0.84 2.06
C GLY A 181 0.92 0.30 2.52
N VAL A 182 -0.34 0.01 2.88
CA VAL A 182 -1.30 1.06 3.27
C VAL A 182 -0.90 1.73 4.60
N ALA A 183 -0.36 0.97 5.56
CA ALA A 183 0.23 1.51 6.79
C ALA A 183 1.39 2.48 6.49
N PHE A 184 2.41 2.04 5.73
CA PHE A 184 3.57 2.88 5.41
C PHE A 184 3.19 4.10 4.56
N CYS A 185 2.25 3.96 3.63
CA CYS A 185 1.76 5.08 2.83
C CYS A 185 1.11 6.16 3.70
N PHE A 186 0.25 5.74 4.64
CA PHE A 186 -0.42 6.62 5.59
C PHE A 186 0.56 7.29 6.56
N MET A 187 1.45 6.52 7.19
CA MET A 187 2.50 7.03 8.08
C MET A 187 3.41 8.05 7.39
N THR A 188 3.74 7.80 6.12
CA THR A 188 4.51 8.75 5.30
C THR A 188 3.77 10.08 5.15
N GLN A 189 2.43 10.07 4.99
CA GLN A 189 1.67 11.30 4.90
C GLN A 189 1.57 12.05 6.23
N LEU A 190 1.46 11.35 7.37
CA LEU A 190 1.49 11.99 8.70
C LEU A 190 2.78 12.81 8.87
N GLY A 191 3.93 12.17 8.68
CA GLY A 191 5.24 12.83 8.80
C GLY A 191 5.44 13.94 7.76
N ARG A 192 4.99 13.74 6.51
CA ARG A 192 5.05 14.77 5.47
C ARG A 192 4.19 15.97 5.79
N PHE A 193 2.97 15.75 6.29
CA PHE A 193 2.08 16.82 6.69
C PHE A 193 2.72 17.67 7.80
N ALA A 194 3.16 17.03 8.88
CA ALA A 194 3.86 17.71 9.98
C ALA A 194 5.08 18.51 9.50
N THR A 195 5.88 17.93 8.60
CA THR A 195 7.06 18.59 8.01
C THR A 195 6.66 19.84 7.21
N ILE A 196 5.64 19.75 6.36
CA ILE A 196 5.19 20.86 5.50
C ILE A 196 4.62 22.00 6.34
N THR A 197 3.86 21.67 7.37
CA THR A 197 3.22 22.64 8.27
C THR A 197 4.12 23.11 9.41
N LYS A 198 5.35 22.59 9.48
CA LYS A 198 6.39 22.93 10.48
C LYS A 198 5.98 22.60 11.92
N HIS A 199 5.19 21.54 12.08
CA HIS A 199 4.80 20.99 13.37
C HIS A 199 5.75 19.87 13.82
N ASN A 200 5.85 19.68 15.13
CA ASN A 200 6.69 18.67 15.73
C ASN A 200 5.89 17.38 15.95
N LEU A 201 6.27 16.32 15.24
CA LEU A 201 5.69 14.99 15.38
C LEU A 201 6.81 13.97 15.63
N PRO A 202 7.39 13.94 16.85
CA PRO A 202 8.52 13.08 17.20
C PRO A 202 8.20 11.58 17.15
N GLY A 203 6.94 11.20 17.32
CA GLY A 203 6.53 9.80 17.32
C GLY A 203 5.18 9.62 16.62
N TYR A 204 5.09 8.64 15.74
CA TYR A 204 3.82 8.20 15.18
C TYR A 204 3.88 6.69 14.89
N ARG A 205 2.90 5.97 15.42
CA ARG A 205 2.78 4.51 15.33
C ARG A 205 1.36 4.16 14.91
N VAL A 206 1.20 3.00 14.29
CA VAL A 206 -0.11 2.46 13.93
C VAL A 206 -0.20 0.98 14.25
N VAL A 207 -1.39 0.54 14.65
CA VAL A 207 -1.83 -0.85 14.53
C VAL A 207 -2.91 -0.85 13.46
N GLN A 208 -2.74 -1.65 12.40
CA GLN A 208 -3.65 -1.63 11.27
C GLN A 208 -4.10 -3.05 10.92
N ASP A 209 -5.40 -3.23 10.82
CA ASP A 209 -6.02 -4.48 10.40
C ASP A 209 -6.67 -4.31 9.03
N THR A 210 -6.43 -5.31 8.17
CA THR A 210 -7.01 -5.42 6.84
C THR A 210 -7.44 -6.85 6.61
N HIS A 211 -8.64 -7.04 6.07
CA HIS A 211 -9.17 -8.38 5.81
C HIS A 211 -9.27 -8.63 4.31
N PHE A 212 -8.47 -9.58 3.82
CA PHE A 212 -8.50 -10.01 2.42
C PHE A 212 -9.09 -11.42 2.33
N ARG A 213 -10.00 -11.64 1.38
CA ARG A 213 -10.58 -12.97 1.12
C ARG A 213 -10.49 -13.27 -0.37
N PRO A 214 -9.75 -14.31 -0.79
CA PRO A 214 -9.73 -14.70 -2.19
C PRO A 214 -11.08 -15.27 -2.61
N GLY A 215 -11.38 -15.13 -3.88
CA GLY A 215 -12.53 -15.74 -4.52
C GLY A 215 -12.34 -17.25 -4.68
N GLU A 216 -13.42 -18.00 -4.52
CA GLU A 216 -13.44 -19.47 -4.67
C GLU A 216 -14.69 -19.87 -5.46
N GLY A 217 -14.55 -20.86 -6.36
CA GLY A 217 -15.65 -21.39 -7.16
C GLY A 217 -16.34 -20.35 -8.04
N GLY A 218 -15.57 -19.50 -8.73
CA GLY A 218 -16.08 -18.43 -9.59
C GLY A 218 -16.58 -17.18 -8.85
N ARG A 219 -16.47 -17.12 -7.51
CA ARG A 219 -16.75 -15.89 -6.74
C ARG A 219 -15.60 -14.90 -6.85
N ALA A 220 -15.90 -13.62 -6.81
CA ALA A 220 -14.88 -12.57 -6.76
C ALA A 220 -14.15 -12.57 -5.41
N GLY A 221 -12.88 -12.17 -5.42
CA GLY A 221 -12.16 -11.82 -4.20
C GLY A 221 -12.75 -10.55 -3.58
N THR A 222 -12.60 -10.42 -2.26
CA THR A 222 -13.12 -9.28 -1.49
C THR A 222 -12.07 -8.74 -0.53
N ALA A 223 -12.22 -7.47 -0.19
CA ALA A 223 -11.46 -6.81 0.85
C ALA A 223 -12.42 -6.14 1.85
N GLY A 224 -12.04 -6.10 3.13
CA GLY A 224 -12.75 -5.34 4.14
C GLY A 224 -12.31 -3.88 4.19
N ASP A 225 -13.02 -3.10 5.01
CA ASP A 225 -12.56 -1.79 5.46
C ASP A 225 -11.16 -1.90 6.09
N VAL A 226 -10.37 -0.82 5.99
CA VAL A 226 -9.11 -0.69 6.72
C VAL A 226 -9.38 -0.04 8.07
N THR A 227 -8.97 -0.71 9.14
CA THR A 227 -9.12 -0.21 10.51
C THR A 227 -7.75 0.12 11.06
N THR A 228 -7.57 1.35 11.55
CA THR A 228 -6.25 1.84 11.96
C THR A 228 -6.33 2.49 13.35
N HIS A 229 -5.59 1.96 14.31
CA HIS A 229 -5.36 2.61 15.58
C HIS A 229 -4.12 3.50 15.48
N VAL A 230 -4.29 4.81 15.68
CA VAL A 230 -3.24 5.81 15.48
C VAL A 230 -2.75 6.31 16.82
N PHE A 231 -1.44 6.30 17.02
CA PHE A 231 -0.76 6.83 18.21
C PHE A 231 0.19 7.92 17.77
N LEU A 232 0.00 9.15 18.27
CA LEU A 232 0.83 10.30 17.96
C LEU A 232 1.47 10.85 19.24
N ASP A 233 2.77 11.12 19.19
CA ASP A 233 3.47 11.90 20.20
C ASP A 233 3.75 13.28 19.62
N THR A 234 3.19 14.32 20.23
CA THR A 234 3.37 15.70 19.74
C THR A 234 3.12 16.74 20.84
N PRO A 235 3.97 17.78 20.95
CA PRO A 235 3.72 18.90 21.85
C PRO A 235 2.68 19.89 21.30
N ASP A 236 2.25 19.77 20.03
CA ASP A 236 1.42 20.78 19.35
C ASP A 236 -0.09 20.62 19.62
N GLY A 237 -0.46 19.65 20.46
CA GLY A 237 -1.81 19.52 21.01
C GLY A 237 -2.82 18.77 20.14
N ALA A 238 -4.04 18.66 20.66
CA ALA A 238 -5.11 17.83 20.11
C ALA A 238 -5.58 18.27 18.72
N ASP A 239 -5.64 19.58 18.47
CA ASP A 239 -6.15 20.12 17.19
C ASP A 239 -5.20 19.80 16.04
N PHE A 240 -3.89 19.96 16.26
CA PHE A 240 -2.89 19.52 15.30
C PHE A 240 -2.98 18.00 15.06
N ALA A 241 -3.10 17.20 16.11
CA ALA A 241 -3.15 15.75 15.99
C ALA A 241 -4.35 15.25 15.16
N ARG A 242 -5.55 15.80 15.40
CA ARG A 242 -6.74 15.49 14.58
C ARG A 242 -6.53 15.88 13.12
N HIS A 243 -6.03 17.09 12.89
CA HIS A 243 -5.80 17.58 11.55
C HIS A 243 -4.70 16.80 10.82
N CYS A 244 -3.66 16.37 11.54
CA CYS A 244 -2.60 15.51 11.01
C CYS A 244 -3.16 14.16 10.56
N LEU A 245 -4.03 13.54 11.36
CA LEU A 245 -4.74 12.30 10.99
C LEU A 245 -5.60 12.49 9.75
N ASP A 246 -6.44 13.53 9.74
CA ASP A 246 -7.34 13.83 8.62
C ASP A 246 -6.57 14.05 7.31
N MET A 247 -5.51 14.85 7.37
CA MET A 247 -4.64 15.11 6.22
C MET A 247 -3.84 13.87 5.82
N GLY A 248 -3.42 13.05 6.78
CA GLY A 248 -2.76 11.77 6.54
C GLY A 248 -3.61 10.81 5.71
N GLU A 249 -4.89 10.65 6.06
CA GLU A 249 -5.83 9.80 5.32
C GLU A 249 -6.15 10.41 3.94
N GLN A 250 -6.48 11.70 3.92
CA GLN A 250 -6.90 12.42 2.71
C GLN A 250 -5.81 12.38 1.63
N THR A 251 -4.55 12.48 2.03
CA THR A 251 -3.40 12.54 1.11
C THR A 251 -2.75 11.17 0.86
N CYS A 252 -3.15 10.11 1.57
CA CYS A 252 -2.61 8.77 1.41
C CYS A 252 -3.08 8.16 0.08
N PHE A 253 -2.14 7.75 -0.76
CA PHE A 253 -2.43 7.15 -2.06
C PHE A 253 -3.15 5.81 -1.96
N LEU A 254 -2.84 5.01 -0.93
CA LEU A 254 -3.48 3.71 -0.75
C LEU A 254 -4.84 3.83 -0.05
N HIS A 255 -5.06 4.79 0.83
CA HIS A 255 -6.44 5.11 1.24
C HIS A 255 -7.27 5.67 0.08
N ALA A 256 -6.63 6.42 -0.85
CA ALA A 256 -7.28 6.83 -2.09
C ALA A 256 -7.70 5.65 -2.97
N LEU A 257 -6.89 4.58 -3.02
CA LEU A 257 -7.23 3.33 -3.69
C LEU A 257 -8.46 2.69 -3.04
N TYR A 258 -8.47 2.55 -1.71
CA TYR A 258 -9.59 1.96 -0.97
C TYR A 258 -10.93 2.70 -1.18
N ARG A 259 -10.90 4.04 -1.28
CA ARG A 259 -12.14 4.85 -1.41
C ARG A 259 -12.54 5.15 -2.86
N THR A 260 -11.85 4.63 -3.87
CA THR A 260 -12.11 4.94 -5.27
C THR A 260 -12.38 3.66 -6.04
N PRO A 261 -13.64 3.41 -6.46
CA PRO A 261 -13.94 2.31 -7.37
C PRO A 261 -13.20 2.49 -8.70
N LEU A 262 -12.45 1.47 -9.09
CA LEU A 262 -11.61 1.40 -10.26
C LEU A 262 -11.76 0.02 -10.92
N GLU A 263 -11.65 0.01 -12.24
CA GLU A 263 -11.60 -1.23 -13.02
C GLU A 263 -10.19 -1.42 -13.57
N PRO A 264 -9.50 -2.54 -13.26
CA PRO A 264 -8.19 -2.79 -13.83
C PRO A 264 -8.27 -3.01 -15.34
N ILE A 265 -7.28 -2.50 -16.05
CA ILE A 265 -7.13 -2.70 -17.50
C ILE A 265 -6.23 -3.91 -17.70
N VAL A 266 -6.79 -5.03 -18.13
CA VAL A 266 -6.06 -6.29 -18.31
C VAL A 266 -5.64 -6.43 -19.78
N THR A 267 -4.39 -6.76 -20.01
CA THR A 267 -3.86 -7.11 -21.34
C THR A 267 -3.10 -8.41 -21.26
N ILE A 268 -3.41 -9.35 -22.15
CA ILE A 268 -2.79 -10.68 -22.21
C ILE A 268 -1.86 -10.72 -23.42
N THR A 269 -0.66 -11.26 -23.23
CA THR A 269 0.34 -11.43 -24.29
C THR A 269 0.94 -12.83 -24.20
N ARG A 270 0.84 -13.59 -25.31
CA ARG A 270 1.53 -14.87 -25.46
C ARG A 270 3.02 -14.65 -25.57
N VAL A 271 3.79 -15.44 -24.84
CA VAL A 271 5.22 -15.54 -25.06
C VAL A 271 5.44 -16.81 -25.88
N CYS A 272 5.58 -16.67 -27.19
CA CYS A 272 6.13 -17.76 -27.99
C CYS A 272 7.65 -17.70 -27.82
N ASP A 273 8.28 -18.78 -27.40
CA ASP A 273 9.74 -18.87 -27.48
C ASP A 273 10.16 -18.59 -28.92
N ALA A 274 10.96 -17.54 -29.11
CA ALA A 274 11.74 -17.39 -30.33
C ALA A 274 12.81 -18.48 -30.25
N THR A 275 12.52 -19.62 -30.88
CA THR A 275 13.50 -20.69 -31.14
C THR A 275 14.73 -20.14 -31.84
#